data_AF-A0A7C1V944-F1
#
_entry.id   AF-A0A7C1V944-F1
#
_cell.length_a   1.000
_cell.length_b   1.000
_cell.length_c   1.000
_cell.angle_alpha   90.00
_cell.angle_beta   90.00
_cell.angle_gamma   90.00
#
_symmetry.space_group_name_H-M   'P 1'
#
loop_
_entity.id
_entity.type
_entity.pdbx_description
1 polymer ?
#
loop_
_entity_poly.entity_id
_entity_poly.type
_entity_poly.pdbx_seq_one_letter_code
_entity_poly.pdbx_strand_id
1 'polypeptide(L)'
;MNEKNNHYLSFKEIITESIIRDLVLFTLLFLFVATQNWDNILLVLFPLITFTFSLFFRIISSSKHRTGFQNSYIIYNPLGLEKRNANRLFFSAILQLTLIFWFGAESLYNPHLVEGYIAYFIGFFIFFYTFGFFLIFIDLWKYSKIEIITTKLDDSMTKQNEIEFAADLNNVVAFLNLKYYKLISFINIFTFLILNSTNVISLFLIENIPVLGFQLSLPGSGNVELGSISVSYIFYGILVIPPFLSVAIFFLNYKKINLFNFEKLNEILEPLPKNLQIKIVESLKSLNRKMKEKLSME
;
A
#
# COMPACT_ATOMS: atom_id res chain seq x y z
N MET A 1 28.05 -31.26 7.10
CA MET A 1 26.79 -32.04 7.09
C MET A 1 25.69 -31.06 6.69
N ASN A 2 24.96 -31.34 5.60
CA ASN A 2 24.15 -30.40 4.80
C ASN A 2 23.22 -29.46 5.59
N GLU A 3 23.59 -28.18 5.72
CA GLU A 3 22.60 -27.10 5.86
C GLU A 3 21.99 -26.84 4.49
N LYS A 4 20.92 -27.58 4.16
CA LYS A 4 20.04 -27.16 3.07
C LYS A 4 19.39 -25.84 3.51
N ASN A 5 19.89 -24.74 2.97
CA ASN A 5 19.28 -23.42 2.99
C ASN A 5 17.85 -23.48 2.41
N ASN A 6 16.88 -23.86 3.23
CA ASN A 6 15.47 -23.73 2.90
C ASN A 6 15.07 -22.25 3.06
N HIS A 7 15.43 -21.43 2.08
CA HIS A 7 14.93 -20.05 1.95
C HIS A 7 13.45 -19.98 1.48
N TYR A 8 12.75 -21.10 1.47
CA TYR A 8 11.34 -21.18 1.08
C TYR A 8 10.45 -21.10 2.33
N LEU A 9 9.56 -20.12 2.35
CA LEU A 9 8.52 -20.00 3.37
C LEU A 9 7.51 -21.15 3.20
N SER A 10 7.30 -21.93 4.25
CA SER A 10 6.21 -22.93 4.24
C SER A 10 4.85 -22.25 4.44
N PHE A 11 3.79 -22.85 3.92
CA PHE A 11 2.44 -22.30 4.01
C PHE A 11 1.98 -22.06 5.46
N LYS A 12 2.39 -22.96 6.38
CA LYS A 12 2.12 -22.86 7.81
C LYS A 12 2.80 -21.64 8.46
N GLU A 13 3.88 -21.15 7.86
CA GLU A 13 4.64 -20.01 8.36
C GLU A 13 4.12 -18.67 7.82
N ILE A 14 3.46 -18.69 6.67
CA ILE A 14 2.79 -17.52 6.08
C ILE A 14 1.47 -17.25 6.81
N ILE A 15 0.75 -18.30 7.21
CA ILE A 15 -0.52 -18.17 7.92
C ILE A 15 -0.28 -17.83 9.39
N THR A 16 -0.44 -16.56 9.72
CA THR A 16 -0.46 -16.07 11.11
C THR A 16 -1.89 -15.93 11.62
N GLU A 17 -2.07 -15.93 12.94
CA GLU A 17 -3.36 -15.65 13.59
C GLU A 17 -3.99 -14.34 13.07
N SER A 18 -3.18 -13.31 12.85
CA SER A 18 -3.66 -12.03 12.29
C SER A 18 -4.26 -12.17 10.89
N ILE A 19 -3.69 -13.02 10.03
CA ILE A 19 -4.21 -13.27 8.68
C ILE A 19 -5.51 -14.07 8.76
N ILE A 20 -5.57 -15.09 9.61
CA ILE A 20 -6.78 -15.90 9.82
C ILE A 20 -7.92 -15.02 10.32
N ARG A 21 -7.68 -14.19 11.34
CA ARG A 21 -8.67 -13.26 11.88
C ARG A 21 -9.18 -12.30 10.80
N ASP A 22 -8.27 -11.68 10.05
CA ASP A 22 -8.64 -10.73 9.00
C ASP A 22 -9.47 -11.44 7.89
N LEU A 23 -9.12 -12.68 7.52
CA LEU A 23 -9.89 -13.52 6.59
C LEU A 23 -11.29 -13.86 7.11
N VAL A 24 -11.39 -14.39 8.33
CA VAL A 24 -12.69 -14.79 8.92
C VAL A 24 -13.63 -13.60 8.98
N LEU A 25 -13.14 -12.44 9.45
CA LEU A 25 -13.97 -11.25 9.60
C LEU A 25 -14.41 -10.68 8.24
N PHE A 26 -13.50 -10.62 7.26
CA PHE A 26 -13.85 -10.17 5.91
C PHE A 26 -14.85 -11.12 5.24
N THR A 27 -14.62 -12.44 5.31
CA THR A 27 -15.50 -13.45 4.71
C THR A 27 -16.89 -13.42 5.35
N LEU A 28 -17.00 -13.28 6.66
CA LEU A 28 -18.30 -13.21 7.34
C LEU A 28 -19.13 -12.01 6.87
N LEU A 29 -18.53 -10.82 6.78
CA LEU A 29 -19.21 -9.63 6.26
C LEU A 29 -19.54 -9.75 4.77
N PHE A 30 -18.63 -10.32 3.99
CA PHE A 30 -18.86 -10.59 2.57
C PHE A 30 -20.07 -11.51 2.36
N LEU A 31 -20.21 -12.56 3.18
CA LEU A 31 -21.36 -13.47 3.11
C LEU A 31 -22.67 -12.74 3.42
N PHE A 32 -22.70 -11.85 4.42
CA PHE A 32 -23.88 -11.03 4.69
C PHE A 32 -24.29 -10.17 3.50
N VAL A 33 -23.34 -9.52 2.83
CA VAL A 33 -23.62 -8.78 1.59
C VAL A 33 -24.14 -9.71 0.48
N ALA A 34 -23.51 -10.87 0.32
CA ALA A 34 -23.89 -11.83 -0.71
C ALA A 34 -25.34 -12.34 -0.54
N THR A 35 -25.81 -12.47 0.70
CA THR A 35 -27.20 -12.90 0.98
C THR A 35 -28.27 -11.85 0.66
N GLN A 36 -27.89 -10.60 0.37
CA GLN A 36 -28.84 -9.52 0.05
C GLN A 36 -29.29 -9.52 -1.43
N ASN A 37 -28.83 -10.45 -2.27
CA ASN A 37 -29.21 -10.55 -3.69
C ASN A 37 -28.98 -9.24 -4.48
N TRP A 38 -27.76 -8.69 -4.39
CA TRP A 38 -27.35 -7.57 -5.24
C TRP A 38 -27.30 -7.98 -6.72
N ASP A 39 -28.06 -7.32 -7.58
CA ASP A 39 -27.99 -7.52 -9.04
C ASP A 39 -26.61 -7.16 -9.59
N ASN A 40 -26.01 -6.09 -9.05
CA ASN A 40 -24.66 -5.66 -9.43
C ASN A 40 -23.63 -6.02 -8.36
N ILE A 41 -23.00 -7.19 -8.53
CA ILE A 41 -21.94 -7.68 -7.65
C ILE A 41 -20.62 -6.89 -7.79
N LEU A 42 -20.47 -6.01 -8.79
CA LEU A 42 -19.22 -5.28 -9.03
C LEU A 42 -18.85 -4.36 -7.88
N LEU A 43 -19.82 -3.85 -7.12
CA LEU A 43 -19.54 -3.04 -5.93
C LEU A 43 -18.71 -3.81 -4.89
N VAL A 44 -18.89 -5.12 -4.81
CA VAL A 44 -18.16 -6.00 -3.88
C VAL A 44 -16.73 -6.27 -4.35
N LEU A 45 -16.42 -6.07 -5.64
CA LEU A 45 -15.07 -6.22 -6.18
C LEU A 45 -14.09 -5.24 -5.54
N PHE A 46 -14.51 -4.01 -5.25
CA PHE A 46 -13.64 -2.97 -4.69
C PHE A 46 -13.14 -3.28 -3.27
N PRO A 47 -13.98 -3.61 -2.28
CA PRO A 47 -13.48 -4.07 -0.99
C PRO A 47 -12.63 -5.34 -1.10
N LEU A 48 -12.93 -6.25 -2.04
CA LEU A 48 -12.09 -7.44 -2.28
C LEU A 48 -10.68 -7.07 -2.79
N ILE A 49 -10.57 -6.12 -3.71
CA ILE A 49 -9.28 -5.59 -4.17
C ILE A 49 -8.52 -4.96 -2.99
N THR A 50 -9.17 -4.08 -2.21
CA THR A 50 -8.56 -3.44 -1.02
C THR A 50 -8.07 -4.49 -0.02
N PHE A 51 -8.87 -5.53 0.23
CA PHE A 51 -8.52 -6.63 1.12
C PHE A 51 -7.34 -7.46 0.60
N THR A 52 -7.26 -7.70 -0.70
CA THR A 52 -6.13 -8.40 -1.33
C THR A 52 -4.82 -7.65 -1.11
N PHE A 53 -4.82 -6.31 -1.27
CA PHE A 53 -3.65 -5.48 -0.94
C PHE A 53 -3.32 -5.54 0.56
N SER A 54 -4.33 -5.57 1.43
CA SER A 54 -4.10 -5.73 2.87
C SER A 54 -3.37 -7.03 3.19
N LEU A 55 -3.83 -8.16 2.64
CA LEU A 55 -3.20 -9.47 2.80
C LEU A 55 -1.76 -9.47 2.28
N PHE A 56 -1.51 -8.89 1.11
CA PHE A 56 -0.16 -8.74 0.57
C PHE A 56 0.79 -8.06 1.58
N PHE A 57 0.41 -6.91 2.13
CA PHE A 57 1.22 -6.22 3.14
C PHE A 57 1.36 -6.99 4.45
N ARG A 58 0.30 -7.70 4.86
CA ARG A 58 0.31 -8.53 6.07
C ARG A 58 1.30 -9.70 5.96
N ILE A 59 1.31 -10.36 4.81
CA ILE A 59 2.23 -11.48 4.50
C ILE A 59 3.68 -10.98 4.50
N ILE A 60 3.95 -9.84 3.85
CA ILE A 60 5.29 -9.23 3.88
C ILE A 60 5.69 -8.89 5.31
N SER A 61 4.82 -8.23 6.06
CA SER A 61 5.12 -7.82 7.44
C SER A 61 5.41 -9.00 8.36
N SER A 62 4.64 -10.09 8.25
CA SER A 62 4.83 -11.28 9.09
C SER A 62 6.11 -12.04 8.73
N SER A 63 6.51 -12.01 7.46
CA SER A 63 7.70 -12.71 6.96
C SER A 63 8.99 -11.89 7.08
N LYS A 64 8.90 -10.59 7.36
CA LYS A 64 10.02 -9.62 7.32
C LYS A 64 11.24 -10.01 8.16
N HIS A 65 11.01 -10.58 9.35
CA HIS A 65 12.09 -11.03 10.24
C HIS A 65 12.86 -12.25 9.71
N ARG A 66 12.29 -13.00 8.76
CA ARG A 66 12.86 -14.21 8.16
C ARG A 66 13.51 -13.95 6.82
N THR A 67 13.02 -12.94 6.10
CA THR A 67 13.60 -12.46 4.84
C THR A 67 14.68 -11.39 5.08
N GLY A 68 14.89 -10.97 6.33
CA GLY A 68 16.00 -10.10 6.70
C GLY A 68 17.33 -10.81 6.52
N PHE A 69 18.29 -10.14 5.88
CA PHE A 69 19.65 -10.66 5.75
C PHE A 69 20.25 -10.83 7.16
N GLN A 70 20.52 -12.07 7.58
CA GLN A 70 21.22 -12.33 8.83
C GLN A 70 22.59 -11.63 8.76
N ASN A 71 22.94 -10.88 9.81
CA ASN A 71 24.16 -10.05 9.89
C ASN A 71 24.29 -8.89 8.89
N SER A 72 23.20 -8.40 8.26
CA SER A 72 23.31 -7.19 7.44
C SER A 72 23.46 -5.93 8.29
N TYR A 73 24.44 -5.11 7.91
CA TYR A 73 24.60 -3.75 8.44
C TYR A 73 23.62 -2.77 7.81
N ILE A 74 22.96 -3.17 6.71
CA ILE A 74 21.93 -2.38 6.04
C ILE A 74 20.56 -2.99 6.33
N ILE A 75 19.64 -2.17 6.85
CA ILE A 75 18.21 -2.46 6.89
C ILE A 75 17.57 -1.80 5.68
N TYR A 76 17.16 -2.61 4.70
CA TYR A 76 16.43 -2.13 3.53
C TYR A 76 14.93 -2.29 3.73
N ASN A 77 14.21 -1.16 3.79
CA ASN A 77 12.76 -1.17 3.94
C ASN A 77 12.08 -0.36 2.81
N PRO A 78 11.78 -0.98 1.64
CA PRO A 78 11.17 -0.29 0.50
C PRO A 78 9.71 0.09 0.71
N LEU A 79 9.01 -0.66 1.58
CA LEU A 79 7.56 -0.60 1.73
C LEU A 79 7.12 0.10 3.02
N GLY A 80 8.05 0.65 3.78
CA GLY A 80 7.78 1.42 4.99
C GLY A 80 7.18 0.56 6.10
N LEU A 81 6.04 0.97 6.66
CA LEU A 81 5.37 0.25 7.75
C LEU A 81 4.31 -0.72 7.21
N GLU A 82 4.72 -1.91 6.76
CA GLU A 82 3.85 -2.88 6.12
C GLU A 82 2.67 -3.30 7.01
N LYS A 83 2.93 -3.54 8.31
CA LYS A 83 1.88 -3.86 9.30
C LYS A 83 0.79 -2.77 9.38
N ARG A 84 1.19 -1.51 9.32
CA ARG A 84 0.29 -0.36 9.44
C ARG A 84 -0.52 -0.20 8.15
N ASN A 85 0.13 -0.32 7.00
CA ASN A 85 -0.51 -0.30 5.68
C ASN A 85 -1.55 -1.41 5.55
N ALA A 86 -1.21 -2.63 5.98
CA ALA A 86 -2.15 -3.75 6.01
C ALA A 86 -3.38 -3.46 6.89
N ASN A 87 -3.20 -2.93 8.10
CA ASN A 87 -4.32 -2.56 8.99
C ASN A 87 -5.25 -1.50 8.38
N ARG A 88 -4.69 -0.49 7.71
CA ARG A 88 -5.46 0.60 7.11
C ARG A 88 -6.27 0.12 5.92
N LEU A 89 -5.67 -0.66 5.04
CA LEU A 89 -6.38 -1.29 3.92
C LEU A 89 -7.46 -2.24 4.42
N PHE A 90 -7.16 -3.04 5.45
CA PHE A 90 -8.17 -3.91 6.06
C PHE A 90 -9.35 -3.11 6.59
N PHE A 91 -9.07 -2.06 7.35
CA PHE A 91 -10.09 -1.14 7.87
C PHE A 91 -10.94 -0.53 6.76
N SER A 92 -10.33 -0.01 5.70
CA SER A 92 -11.05 0.51 4.53
C SER A 92 -11.93 -0.56 3.87
N ALA A 93 -11.41 -1.78 3.69
CA ALA A 93 -12.17 -2.87 3.08
C ALA A 93 -13.39 -3.28 3.92
N ILE A 94 -13.24 -3.33 5.25
CA ILE A 94 -14.35 -3.61 6.17
C ILE A 94 -15.38 -2.49 6.13
N LEU A 95 -14.98 -1.21 6.18
CA LEU A 95 -15.91 -0.10 6.10
C LEU A 95 -16.68 -0.07 4.77
N GLN A 96 -16.01 -0.38 3.66
CA GLN A 96 -16.68 -0.49 2.38
C GLN A 96 -17.71 -1.62 2.36
N LEU A 97 -17.39 -2.80 2.88
CA LEU A 97 -18.37 -3.89 3.00
C LEU A 97 -19.52 -3.54 3.92
N THR A 98 -19.25 -2.90 5.06
CA THR A 98 -20.29 -2.44 5.99
C THR A 98 -21.21 -1.43 5.34
N LEU A 99 -20.67 -0.49 4.54
CA LEU A 99 -21.48 0.46 3.78
C LEU A 99 -22.37 -0.24 2.75
N ILE A 100 -21.82 -1.18 1.98
CA ILE A 100 -22.62 -1.95 1.01
C ILE A 100 -23.72 -2.72 1.76
N PHE A 101 -23.36 -3.43 2.83
CA PHE A 101 -24.32 -4.18 3.63
C PHE A 101 -25.44 -3.29 4.18
N TRP A 102 -25.07 -2.17 4.80
CA TRP A 102 -26.04 -1.25 5.38
C TRP A 102 -26.98 -0.68 4.33
N PHE A 103 -26.43 -0.19 3.21
CA PHE A 103 -27.22 0.40 2.15
C PHE A 103 -28.15 -0.62 1.46
N GLY A 104 -27.67 -1.86 1.27
CA GLY A 104 -28.49 -2.95 0.73
C GLY A 104 -29.57 -3.43 1.70
N ALA A 105 -29.30 -3.40 3.01
CA ALA A 105 -30.31 -3.72 4.01
C ALA A 105 -31.40 -2.64 4.02
N GLU A 106 -31.02 -1.36 4.03
CA GLU A 106 -31.98 -0.26 3.97
C GLU A 106 -32.81 -0.28 2.70
N SER A 107 -32.25 -0.69 1.55
CA SER A 107 -33.06 -0.83 0.33
C SER A 107 -34.09 -1.94 0.39
N LEU A 108 -33.82 -3.03 1.12
CA LEU A 108 -34.76 -4.11 1.32
C LEU A 108 -35.86 -3.76 2.33
N TYR A 109 -35.49 -3.09 3.42
CA TYR A 109 -36.41 -2.85 4.55
C TYR A 109 -37.12 -1.49 4.49
N ASN A 110 -36.46 -0.45 3.99
CA ASN A 110 -36.94 0.94 3.99
C ASN A 110 -36.65 1.64 2.64
N PRO A 111 -37.20 1.18 1.50
CA PRO A 111 -36.84 1.67 0.17
C PRO A 111 -37.02 3.19 0.00
N HIS A 112 -38.03 3.78 0.65
CA HIS A 112 -38.29 5.23 0.60
C HIS A 112 -37.19 6.10 1.24
N LEU A 113 -36.39 5.55 2.16
CA LEU A 113 -35.30 6.29 2.80
C LEU A 113 -34.04 6.33 1.93
N VAL A 114 -33.88 5.38 1.00
CA VAL A 114 -32.65 5.19 0.26
C VAL A 114 -32.30 6.39 -0.61
N GLU A 115 -33.30 7.01 -1.25
CA GLU A 115 -33.11 8.16 -2.15
C GLU A 115 -32.35 9.31 -1.46
N GLY A 116 -32.68 9.60 -0.19
CA GLY A 116 -32.03 10.65 0.58
C GLY A 116 -30.58 10.33 1.00
N TYR A 117 -30.17 9.07 0.91
CA TYR A 117 -28.85 8.60 1.35
C TYR A 117 -27.89 8.24 0.21
N ILE A 118 -28.33 8.26 -1.05
CA ILE A 118 -27.51 7.86 -2.22
C ILE A 118 -26.18 8.62 -2.27
N ALA A 119 -26.23 9.94 -2.19
CA ALA A 119 -25.04 10.78 -2.28
C ALA A 119 -24.05 10.50 -1.14
N TYR A 120 -24.56 10.26 0.07
CA TYR A 120 -23.73 9.90 1.22
C TYR A 120 -23.10 8.51 1.05
N PHE A 121 -23.87 7.52 0.59
CA PHE A 121 -23.36 6.18 0.32
C PHE A 121 -22.22 6.21 -0.71
N ILE A 122 -22.44 6.81 -1.88
CA ILE A 122 -21.43 6.91 -2.94
C ILE A 122 -20.23 7.75 -2.48
N GLY A 123 -20.50 8.86 -1.79
CA GLY A 123 -19.49 9.75 -1.21
C GLY A 123 -18.54 8.99 -0.28
N PHE A 124 -19.08 8.33 0.73
CA PHE A 124 -18.30 7.57 1.70
C PHE A 124 -17.65 6.33 1.09
N PHE A 125 -18.32 5.65 0.16
CA PHE A 125 -17.78 4.47 -0.50
C PHE A 125 -16.50 4.79 -1.28
N ILE A 126 -16.53 5.83 -2.12
CA ILE A 126 -15.34 6.29 -2.86
C ILE A 126 -14.29 6.86 -1.91
N PHE A 127 -14.70 7.60 -0.88
CA PHE A 127 -13.78 8.15 0.11
C PHE A 127 -12.98 7.03 0.79
N PHE A 128 -13.64 6.02 1.37
CA PHE A 128 -12.93 4.95 2.08
C PHE A 128 -12.06 4.10 1.15
N TYR A 129 -12.50 3.90 -0.09
CA TYR A 129 -11.71 3.22 -1.11
C TYR A 129 -10.42 3.98 -1.42
N THR A 130 -10.54 5.23 -1.84
CA THR A 130 -9.39 6.08 -2.20
C THR A 130 -8.49 6.30 -0.98
N PHE A 131 -9.07 6.58 0.19
CA PHE A 131 -8.36 6.75 1.44
C PHE A 131 -7.45 5.56 1.78
N GLY A 132 -7.94 4.33 1.60
CA GLY A 132 -7.16 3.11 1.86
C GLY A 132 -5.88 3.04 1.04
N PHE A 133 -5.94 3.41 -0.25
CA PHE A 133 -4.80 3.34 -1.17
C PHE A 133 -3.84 4.51 -1.04
N PHE A 134 -4.33 5.75 -0.95
CA PHE A 134 -3.46 6.93 -0.97
C PHE A 134 -2.72 7.16 0.36
N LEU A 135 -3.30 6.71 1.49
CA LEU A 135 -2.70 6.88 2.81
C LEU A 135 -1.44 6.01 3.02
N ILE A 136 -1.29 4.92 2.26
CA ILE A 136 -0.10 4.06 2.27
C ILE A 136 1.16 4.88 1.92
N PHE A 137 1.02 5.82 0.99
CA PHE A 137 2.16 6.54 0.44
C PHE A 137 2.74 7.60 1.37
N ILE A 138 1.94 8.13 2.30
CA ILE A 138 2.42 9.00 3.38
C ILE A 138 3.46 8.26 4.23
N ASP A 139 3.18 7.01 4.56
CA ASP A 139 4.08 6.19 5.38
C ASP A 139 5.27 5.67 4.57
N LEU A 140 5.12 5.47 3.26
CA LEU A 140 6.27 5.16 2.40
C LEU A 140 7.32 6.27 2.46
N TRP A 141 6.92 7.54 2.42
CA TRP A 141 7.88 8.63 2.55
C TRP A 141 8.52 8.71 3.93
N LYS A 142 7.74 8.53 4.99
CA LYS A 142 8.27 8.67 6.35
C LYS A 142 9.13 7.49 6.80
N TYR A 143 8.82 6.28 6.35
CA TYR A 143 9.37 5.05 6.92
C TYR A 143 10.13 4.18 5.93
N SER A 144 10.11 4.49 4.63
CA SER A 144 10.98 3.79 3.68
C SER A 144 12.38 4.38 3.75
N LYS A 145 13.29 3.62 4.33
CA LYS A 145 14.67 4.05 4.58
C LYS A 145 15.63 2.90 4.38
N ILE A 146 16.86 3.28 4.08
CA ILE A 146 18.03 2.41 4.12
C ILE A 146 18.78 2.84 5.38
N GLU A 147 18.72 2.04 6.45
CA GLU A 147 19.46 2.35 7.68
C GLU A 147 20.75 1.56 7.73
N ILE A 148 21.82 2.21 8.17
CA ILE A 148 23.10 1.56 8.46
C ILE A 148 23.21 1.41 9.98
N ILE A 149 23.32 0.18 10.47
CA ILE A 149 23.45 -0.11 11.90
C ILE A 149 24.88 0.21 12.33
N THR A 150 25.07 1.33 13.01
CA THR A 150 26.40 1.82 13.45
C THR A 150 26.77 1.45 14.88
N THR A 151 25.85 0.86 15.66
CA THR A 151 26.01 0.51 17.09
C THR A 151 27.17 -0.44 17.43
N LYS A 152 28.01 -0.82 16.46
CA LYS A 152 29.21 -1.65 16.64
C LYS A 152 30.52 -0.92 16.33
N LEU A 153 30.50 0.38 16.03
CA LEU A 153 31.72 1.14 15.73
C LEU A 153 32.27 1.78 17.01
N ASP A 154 33.12 1.00 17.67
CA ASP A 154 34.13 1.33 18.69
C ASP A 154 33.82 2.42 19.72
N ASP A 155 33.69 1.99 21.00
CA ASP A 155 33.65 2.83 22.21
C ASP A 155 34.94 3.68 22.43
N SER A 156 35.90 3.66 21.50
CA SER A 156 37.20 4.34 21.60
C SER A 156 37.32 5.62 20.75
N MET A 157 36.23 6.10 20.14
CA MET A 157 36.27 7.31 19.32
C MET A 157 36.25 8.59 20.18
N THR A 158 37.03 9.59 19.78
CA THR A 158 36.94 10.94 20.34
C THR A 158 35.69 11.65 19.79
N LYS A 159 35.08 12.54 20.60
CA LYS A 159 33.85 13.28 20.22
C LYS A 159 33.91 13.96 18.84
N GLN A 160 35.07 14.41 18.40
CA GLN A 160 35.23 15.08 17.11
C GLN A 160 35.23 14.10 15.94
N ASN A 161 35.86 12.94 16.10
CA ASN A 161 35.83 11.86 15.13
C ASN A 161 34.45 11.21 15.04
N GLU A 162 33.68 11.18 16.15
CA GLU A 162 32.27 10.74 16.13
C GLU A 162 31.39 11.67 15.29
N ILE A 163 31.59 13.00 15.38
CA ILE A 163 30.82 13.99 14.61
C ILE A 163 31.14 13.88 13.11
N GLU A 164 32.41 13.75 12.75
CA GLU A 164 32.85 13.61 11.36
C GLU A 164 32.37 12.28 10.76
N PHE A 165 32.53 11.18 11.50
CA PHE A 165 32.01 9.88 11.12
C PHE A 165 30.48 9.87 10.95
N ALA A 166 29.75 10.55 11.84
CA ALA A 166 28.30 10.70 11.72
C ALA A 166 27.90 11.54 10.50
N ALA A 167 28.67 12.58 10.16
CA ALA A 167 28.44 13.39 8.98
C ALA A 167 28.65 12.58 7.68
N ASP A 168 29.73 11.80 7.59
CA ASP A 168 30.01 10.94 6.45
C ASP A 168 28.97 9.83 6.30
N LEU A 169 28.57 9.21 7.40
CA LEU A 169 27.51 8.21 7.39
C LEU A 169 26.17 8.81 6.96
N ASN A 170 25.85 10.04 7.41
CA ASN A 170 24.67 10.77 6.97
C ASN A 170 24.72 11.09 5.47
N ASN A 171 25.89 11.37 4.89
CA ASN A 171 26.04 11.58 3.46
C ASN A 171 25.76 10.30 2.66
N VAL A 172 26.27 9.15 3.12
CA VAL A 172 25.95 7.83 2.53
C VAL A 172 24.45 7.55 2.64
N VAL A 173 23.87 7.72 3.83
CA VAL A 173 22.42 7.52 4.05
C VAL A 173 21.61 8.46 3.17
N ALA A 174 22.00 9.73 3.02
CA ALA A 174 21.31 10.70 2.17
C ALA A 174 21.39 10.36 0.68
N PHE A 175 22.53 9.82 0.21
CA PHE A 175 22.68 9.31 -1.15
C PHE A 175 21.79 8.08 -1.40
N LEU A 176 21.73 7.19 -0.42
CA LEU A 176 20.87 5.99 -0.44
C LEU A 176 19.38 6.34 -0.26
N ASN A 177 19.07 7.47 0.36
CA ASN A 177 17.71 7.90 0.61
C ASN A 177 17.03 8.30 -0.71
N LEU A 178 15.90 7.68 -0.98
CA LEU A 178 15.29 7.77 -2.30
C LEU A 178 14.53 9.12 -2.40
N LYS A 179 15.16 10.14 -3.00
CA LYS A 179 14.62 11.51 -3.25
C LYS A 179 13.18 11.60 -3.78
N TYR A 180 12.65 10.53 -4.36
CA TYR A 180 11.34 10.49 -5.02
C TYR A 180 10.19 10.16 -4.07
N TYR A 181 10.42 9.64 -2.86
CA TYR A 181 9.30 9.29 -1.96
C TYR A 181 8.46 10.50 -1.55
N LYS A 182 9.10 11.65 -1.36
CA LYS A 182 8.40 12.91 -1.05
C LYS A 182 7.52 13.34 -2.23
N LEU A 183 8.05 13.29 -3.46
CA LEU A 183 7.29 13.59 -4.68
C LEU A 183 6.11 12.63 -4.86
N ILE A 184 6.34 11.33 -4.68
CA ILE A 184 5.32 10.29 -4.74
C ILE A 184 4.21 10.58 -3.71
N SER A 185 4.56 10.98 -2.50
CA SER A 185 3.56 11.34 -1.47
C SER A 185 2.71 12.52 -1.88
N PHE A 186 3.31 13.56 -2.46
CA PHE A 186 2.56 14.71 -2.98
C PHE A 186 1.64 14.33 -4.12
N ILE A 187 2.11 13.52 -5.08
CA ILE A 187 1.29 13.02 -6.19
C ILE A 187 0.06 12.28 -5.63
N ASN A 188 0.24 11.39 -4.66
CA ASN A 188 -0.86 10.63 -4.08
C ASN A 188 -1.88 11.50 -3.33
N ILE A 189 -1.42 12.46 -2.52
CA ILE A 189 -2.32 13.39 -1.83
C ILE A 189 -3.11 14.20 -2.87
N PHE A 190 -2.44 14.68 -3.92
CA PHE A 190 -3.08 15.44 -4.97
C PHE A 190 -4.09 14.60 -5.76
N THR A 191 -3.74 13.36 -6.13
CA THR A 191 -4.67 12.42 -6.77
C THR A 191 -5.86 12.10 -5.86
N PHE A 192 -5.65 11.87 -4.57
CA PHE A 192 -6.73 11.66 -3.59
C PHE A 192 -7.70 12.84 -3.57
N LEU A 193 -7.19 14.06 -3.48
CA LEU A 193 -8.00 15.27 -3.47
C LEU A 193 -8.77 15.44 -4.78
N ILE A 194 -8.11 15.30 -5.94
CA ILE A 194 -8.77 15.37 -7.24
C ILE A 194 -9.89 14.35 -7.33
N LEU A 195 -9.65 13.08 -7.04
CA LEU A 195 -10.65 12.03 -7.18
C LEU A 195 -11.87 12.26 -6.27
N ASN A 196 -11.66 12.71 -5.03
CA ASN A 196 -12.74 13.02 -4.11
C ASN A 196 -13.50 14.29 -4.51
N SER A 197 -12.81 15.34 -4.97
CA SER A 197 -13.47 16.54 -5.50
C SER A 197 -14.29 16.22 -6.76
N THR A 198 -13.73 15.44 -7.68
CA THR A 198 -14.42 14.95 -8.88
C THR A 198 -15.64 14.09 -8.50
N ASN A 199 -15.55 13.25 -7.47
CA ASN A 199 -16.70 12.51 -6.95
C ASN A 199 -17.81 13.45 -6.45
N VAL A 200 -17.48 14.43 -5.61
CA VAL A 200 -18.44 15.41 -5.08
C VAL A 200 -19.11 16.20 -6.21
N ILE A 201 -18.33 16.69 -7.18
CA ILE A 201 -18.87 17.40 -8.34
C ILE A 201 -19.82 16.49 -9.14
N SER A 202 -19.45 15.22 -9.32
CA SER A 202 -20.27 14.27 -10.08
C SER A 202 -21.58 13.93 -9.39
N LEU A 203 -21.56 13.79 -8.06
CA LEU A 203 -22.76 13.62 -7.25
C LEU A 203 -23.71 14.79 -7.41
N PHE A 204 -23.19 16.02 -7.28
CA PHE A 204 -23.97 17.24 -7.49
C PHE A 204 -24.56 17.31 -8.91
N LEU A 205 -23.77 16.95 -9.93
CA LEU A 205 -24.25 16.96 -11.31
C LEU A 205 -25.37 15.93 -11.57
N ILE A 206 -25.32 14.75 -10.94
CA ILE A 206 -26.33 13.70 -11.15
C ILE A 206 -27.63 14.02 -10.44
N GLU A 207 -27.57 14.58 -9.24
CA GLU A 207 -28.77 15.02 -8.53
C GLU A 207 -29.56 16.05 -9.34
N ASN A 208 -28.87 16.91 -10.10
CA ASN A 208 -29.50 17.94 -10.93
C ASN A 208 -29.76 17.49 -12.38
N ILE A 209 -28.96 16.56 -12.92
CA ILE A 209 -29.02 16.10 -14.31
C ILE A 209 -28.81 14.57 -14.35
N PRO A 210 -29.85 13.76 -14.06
CA PRO A 210 -29.74 12.30 -13.96
C PRO A 210 -29.27 11.58 -15.24
N VAL A 211 -29.43 12.22 -16.42
CA VAL A 211 -28.99 11.69 -17.73
C VAL A 211 -27.46 11.50 -17.82
N LEU A 212 -26.69 12.18 -16.95
CA LEU A 212 -25.24 12.04 -16.86
C LEU A 212 -24.79 10.79 -16.07
N GLY A 213 -25.72 9.90 -15.75
CA GLY A 213 -25.46 8.65 -15.04
C GLY A 213 -26.09 7.42 -15.70
N PHE A 214 -25.80 6.27 -15.11
CA PHE A 214 -26.45 5.00 -15.39
C PHE A 214 -27.16 4.50 -14.13
N GLN A 215 -28.12 3.61 -14.31
CA GLN A 215 -28.90 3.04 -13.23
C GLN A 215 -28.22 1.79 -12.65
N LEU A 216 -28.05 1.76 -11.34
CA LEU A 216 -27.65 0.59 -10.57
C LEU A 216 -28.84 0.04 -9.81
N SER A 217 -29.24 -1.19 -10.13
CA SER A 217 -30.31 -1.86 -9.41
C SER A 217 -29.91 -2.16 -7.97
N LEU A 218 -30.81 -1.87 -7.04
CA LEU A 218 -30.65 -2.17 -5.62
C LEU A 218 -31.26 -3.53 -5.26
N PRO A 219 -30.80 -4.15 -4.16
CA PRO A 219 -31.54 -5.24 -3.54
C PRO A 219 -33.02 -4.89 -3.32
N GLY A 220 -33.93 -5.75 -3.80
CA GLY A 220 -35.38 -5.57 -3.65
C GLY A 220 -36.08 -4.80 -4.78
N SER A 221 -35.33 -4.37 -5.80
CA SER A 221 -35.81 -3.60 -6.96
C SER A 221 -36.94 -4.25 -7.78
N GLY A 222 -37.14 -5.57 -7.66
CA GLY A 222 -38.19 -6.30 -8.38
C GLY A 222 -39.60 -6.14 -7.80
N ASN A 223 -39.77 -5.53 -6.61
CA ASN A 223 -41.04 -5.52 -5.89
C ASN A 223 -41.69 -4.13 -5.75
N VAL A 224 -41.00 -3.03 -6.08
CA VAL A 224 -41.49 -1.64 -5.93
C VAL A 224 -40.91 -0.73 -7.03
N GLU A 225 -41.64 0.30 -7.45
CA GLU A 225 -41.22 1.32 -8.45
C GLU A 225 -39.92 2.11 -8.10
N LEU A 226 -39.33 1.91 -6.91
CA LEU A 226 -37.99 2.36 -6.58
C LEU A 226 -36.99 1.22 -6.77
N GLY A 227 -36.44 1.11 -7.98
CA GLY A 227 -35.58 -0.03 -8.34
C GLY A 227 -34.08 0.28 -8.44
N SER A 228 -33.70 1.54 -8.64
CA SER A 228 -32.33 1.86 -9.06
C SER A 228 -31.83 3.21 -8.60
N ILE A 229 -30.51 3.28 -8.39
CA ILE A 229 -29.80 4.53 -8.10
C ILE A 229 -29.07 5.03 -9.33
N SER A 230 -29.08 6.34 -9.54
CA SER A 230 -28.30 6.98 -10.60
C SER A 230 -26.86 7.17 -10.15
N VAL A 231 -25.90 6.64 -10.91
CA VAL A 231 -24.47 6.76 -10.62
C VAL A 231 -23.72 7.29 -11.84
N SER A 232 -22.67 8.08 -11.61
CA SER A 232 -21.93 8.73 -12.69
C SER A 232 -21.24 7.73 -13.58
N TYR A 233 -21.18 7.99 -14.89
CA TYR A 233 -20.34 7.21 -15.79
C TYR A 233 -18.86 7.18 -15.38
N ILE A 234 -18.39 8.21 -14.67
CA ILE A 234 -17.00 8.25 -14.19
C ILE A 234 -16.78 7.48 -12.88
N PHE A 235 -17.83 6.99 -12.22
CA PHE A 235 -17.76 6.30 -10.93
C PHE A 235 -16.77 5.14 -10.93
N TYR A 236 -16.89 4.23 -11.90
CA TYR A 236 -15.94 3.12 -12.04
C TYR A 236 -14.54 3.59 -12.45
N GLY A 237 -14.43 4.67 -13.22
CA GLY A 237 -13.14 5.30 -13.53
C GLY A 237 -12.40 5.76 -12.27
N ILE A 238 -13.10 6.41 -11.34
CA ILE A 238 -12.55 6.84 -10.04
C ILE A 238 -12.08 5.62 -9.23
N LEU A 239 -12.82 4.52 -9.26
CA LEU A 239 -12.50 3.30 -8.51
C LEU A 239 -11.40 2.45 -9.15
N VAL A 240 -11.11 2.58 -10.44
CA VAL A 240 -10.02 1.85 -11.07
C VAL A 240 -8.67 2.53 -10.83
N ILE A 241 -8.61 3.85 -10.71
CA ILE A 241 -7.34 4.59 -10.60
C ILE A 241 -6.48 4.19 -9.37
N PRO A 242 -7.02 4.10 -8.13
CA PRO A 242 -6.22 3.85 -6.93
C PRO A 242 -5.37 2.57 -6.95
N PRO A 243 -5.91 1.37 -7.28
CA PRO A 243 -5.09 0.16 -7.31
C PRO A 243 -4.01 0.21 -8.39
N PHE A 244 -4.32 0.73 -9.58
CA PHE A 244 -3.35 0.84 -10.67
C PHE A 244 -2.20 1.79 -10.33
N LEU A 245 -2.52 2.97 -9.81
CA LEU A 245 -1.49 3.92 -9.37
C LEU A 245 -0.63 3.31 -8.27
N SER A 246 -1.24 2.55 -7.35
CA SER A 246 -0.50 1.94 -6.25
C SER A 246 0.52 0.92 -6.76
N VAL A 247 0.13 0.05 -7.68
CA VAL A 247 1.04 -0.91 -8.33
C VAL A 247 2.14 -0.19 -9.09
N ALA A 248 1.80 0.83 -9.88
CA ALA A 248 2.78 1.60 -10.63
C ALA A 248 3.83 2.24 -9.71
N ILE A 249 3.40 2.80 -8.58
CA ILE A 249 4.32 3.40 -7.61
C ILE A 249 5.17 2.33 -6.92
N PHE A 250 4.61 1.20 -6.51
CA PHE A 250 5.42 0.10 -5.95
C PHE A 250 6.48 -0.35 -6.94
N PHE A 251 6.12 -0.51 -8.22
CA PHE A 251 7.06 -0.87 -9.26
C PHE A 251 8.18 0.17 -9.42
N LEU A 252 7.85 1.47 -9.42
CA LEU A 252 8.85 2.54 -9.46
C LEU A 252 9.78 2.51 -8.25
N ASN A 253 9.26 2.26 -7.05
CA ASN A 253 10.04 2.15 -5.82
C ASN A 253 11.04 0.99 -5.88
N TYR A 254 10.60 -0.19 -6.32
CA TYR A 254 11.47 -1.37 -6.46
C TYR A 254 12.50 -1.22 -7.58
N LYS A 255 12.13 -0.67 -8.74
CA LYS A 255 13.05 -0.50 -9.87
C LYS A 255 14.21 0.43 -9.52
N LYS A 256 14.01 1.37 -8.59
CA LYS A 256 14.99 2.42 -8.30
C LYS A 256 16.26 1.92 -7.62
N ILE A 257 16.22 0.82 -6.86
CA ILE A 257 17.44 0.16 -6.35
C ILE A 257 18.39 -0.19 -7.51
N ASN A 258 17.85 -0.56 -8.67
CA ASN A 258 18.64 -0.98 -9.82
C ASN A 258 19.20 0.21 -10.66
N LEU A 259 19.05 1.46 -10.19
CA LEU A 259 19.49 2.67 -10.90
C LEU A 259 20.61 3.43 -10.18
N PHE A 260 21.25 2.85 -9.16
CA PHE A 260 22.37 3.49 -8.48
C PHE A 260 23.57 3.75 -9.42
N ASN A 261 24.16 4.94 -9.31
CA ASN A 261 25.44 5.24 -9.93
C ASN A 261 26.57 4.75 -8.99
N PHE A 262 27.30 3.73 -9.44
CA PHE A 262 28.36 3.09 -8.66
C PHE A 262 29.59 3.95 -8.44
N GLU A 263 29.97 4.76 -9.42
CA GLU A 263 31.13 5.64 -9.32
C GLU A 263 30.91 6.66 -8.20
N LYS A 264 29.74 7.30 -8.20
CA LYS A 264 29.34 8.24 -7.13
C LYS A 264 29.18 7.56 -5.77
N LEU A 265 28.73 6.29 -5.74
CA LEU A 265 28.63 5.55 -4.48
C LEU A 265 30.02 5.29 -3.90
N ASN A 266 30.99 4.88 -4.73
CA ASN A 266 32.36 4.61 -4.27
C ASN A 266 33.04 5.88 -3.76
N GLU A 267 32.86 7.01 -4.45
CA GLU A 267 33.33 8.34 -3.99
C GLU A 267 32.77 8.70 -2.60
N ILE A 268 31.47 8.47 -2.38
CA ILE A 268 30.80 8.80 -1.10
C ILE A 268 31.16 7.80 0.01
N LEU A 269 31.58 6.59 -0.33
CA LEU A 269 32.02 5.57 0.62
C LEU A 269 33.49 5.69 1.00
N GLU A 270 34.32 6.34 0.18
CA GLU A 270 35.76 6.53 0.38
C GLU A 270 36.17 6.99 1.80
N PRO A 271 35.48 7.96 2.44
CA PRO A 271 35.85 8.41 3.79
C PRO A 271 35.56 7.39 4.90
N LEU A 272 34.74 6.36 4.65
CA LEU A 272 34.39 5.36 5.67
C LEU A 272 35.49 4.29 5.85
N PRO A 273 35.54 3.60 7.01
CA PRO A 273 36.46 2.47 7.20
C PRO A 273 36.25 1.37 6.15
N LYS A 274 37.32 0.83 5.57
CA LYS A 274 37.27 -0.21 4.51
C LYS A 274 36.35 -1.39 4.84
N ASN A 275 36.35 -1.84 6.09
CA ASN A 275 35.46 -2.93 6.55
C ASN A 275 33.97 -2.55 6.43
N LEU A 276 33.62 -1.29 6.69
CA LEU A 276 32.25 -0.79 6.55
C LEU A 276 31.87 -0.61 5.07
N GLN A 277 32.80 -0.10 4.25
CA GLN A 277 32.61 0.02 2.81
C GLN A 277 32.28 -1.33 2.17
N ILE A 278 33.09 -2.37 2.46
CA ILE A 278 32.88 -3.74 1.94
C ILE A 278 31.50 -4.27 2.35
N LYS A 279 31.13 -4.13 3.62
CA LYS A 279 29.83 -4.59 4.14
C LYS A 279 28.64 -3.85 3.50
N ILE A 280 28.76 -2.55 3.26
CA ILE A 280 27.74 -1.74 2.59
C ILE A 280 27.59 -2.21 1.14
N VAL A 281 28.70 -2.38 0.42
CA VAL A 281 28.71 -2.82 -0.97
C VAL A 281 28.14 -4.23 -1.11
N GLU A 282 28.52 -5.18 -0.25
CA GLU A 282 27.96 -6.54 -0.25
C GLU A 282 26.46 -6.57 0.04
N SER A 283 26.00 -5.76 0.99
CA SER A 283 24.57 -5.62 1.30
C SER A 283 23.79 -4.97 0.15
N LEU A 284 24.39 -4.06 -0.61
CA LEU A 284 23.76 -3.49 -1.80
C LEU A 284 23.80 -4.45 -2.99
N LYS A 285 24.85 -5.28 -3.12
CA LYS A 285 24.94 -6.35 -4.13
C LYS A 285 23.80 -7.35 -3.98
N SER A 286 23.46 -7.74 -2.76
CA SER A 286 22.35 -8.67 -2.52
C SER A 286 20.98 -8.09 -2.86
N LEU A 287 20.86 -6.75 -2.86
CA LEU A 287 19.64 -6.01 -3.18
C LEU A 287 19.52 -5.60 -4.66
N ASN A 288 20.64 -5.47 -5.38
CA ASN A 288 20.70 -4.94 -6.74
C ASN A 288 21.18 -6.00 -7.74
N ARG A 289 20.27 -6.46 -8.61
CA ARG A 289 20.58 -7.49 -9.62
C ARG A 289 21.68 -7.03 -10.60
N LYS A 290 21.69 -5.75 -10.98
CA LYS A 290 22.72 -5.20 -11.89
C LYS A 290 24.11 -5.15 -11.24
N MET A 291 24.19 -4.96 -9.91
CA MET A 291 25.47 -5.05 -9.19
C MET A 291 26.04 -6.47 -9.23
N LYS A 292 25.17 -7.48 -9.13
CA LYS A 292 25.59 -8.88 -9.21
C LYS A 292 26.18 -9.22 -10.58
N GLU A 293 25.60 -8.68 -11.65
CA GLU A 293 26.02 -8.94 -13.03
C GLU A 293 27.32 -8.17 -13.40
N LYS A 294 27.45 -6.88 -13.03
CA LYS A 294 28.58 -6.03 -13.47
C LYS A 294 29.96 -6.45 -12.93
N LEU A 295 30.00 -7.07 -11.75
CA LEU A 295 31.22 -7.58 -11.10
C LEU A 295 31.46 -9.07 -11.33
N SER A 296 30.51 -9.80 -11.91
CA SER A 296 30.76 -11.18 -12.38
C SER A 296 31.52 -11.21 -13.71
N MET A 297 31.73 -10.04 -14.31
CA MET A 297 32.46 -9.82 -15.56
C MET A 297 33.82 -9.13 -15.34
N GLU A 298 34.19 -8.85 -14.09
CA GLU A 298 35.53 -8.44 -13.64
C GLU A 298 36.21 -9.61 -12.94
#